data_AF-A0A8J2FJL7-F1
#
_entry.id   AF-A0A8J2FJL7-F1
#
_cell.length_a   1.000
_cell.length_b   1.000
_cell.length_c   1.000
_cell.angle_alpha   90.00
_cell.angle_beta   90.00
_cell.angle_gamma   90.00
#
_symmetry.space_group_name_H-M   'P 1'
#
loop_
_entity.id
_entity.type
_entity.pdbx_description
1 polymer ?
#
loop_
_entity_poly.entity_id
_entity_poly.type
_entity_poly.pdbx_seq_one_letter_code
_entity_poly.pdbx_strand_id
1 'polypeptide(L)'
;MQRWTESTAQFDAQLLNLHGDTLLSAAFLAYIGFFDVYARQQVLREWETYLADERGLKFSPALSVTDYLVTTTERFQFVSNGLPDDELCVENAVIIKNYQRYPLILDPSGQALSWLQQEYKKKEMHVTSLLDPKFYKILESAVRFGTPVLLTDVERLDPVLNGILNKETHKKGGRSMITLGDQEVDFSPAFEIFLSSRDSAHNFAPDLCSRVTFCNFTITPASLQSQALNMLLRQERPDVEKKRRDGMLLQSEFKVKAREMEDGLLSALANVEGSILEDQTVLTTMEKIKAESAQIKEEFAKMDEVMREVQECTAEYENLARAATRSYFSLEALTAVHDRLYRYSLDFFFEVLRVSISDPSIAAEPGAPSGGASAPDSK
;
A
#
# COMPACT_ATOMS: atom_id res chain seq x y z
N MET A 1 26.00 -4.68 -27.42
CA MET A 1 25.99 -3.25 -27.77
C MET A 1 24.58 -2.70 -27.93
N GLN A 2 23.70 -3.25 -28.78
CA GLN A 2 22.32 -2.72 -28.98
C GLN A 2 21.53 -2.50 -27.68
N ARG A 3 21.49 -3.49 -26.78
CA ARG A 3 20.83 -3.37 -25.45
C ARG A 3 21.37 -2.21 -24.62
N TRP A 4 22.67 -1.94 -24.68
CA TRP A 4 23.31 -0.87 -23.90
C TRP A 4 23.00 0.49 -24.51
N THR A 5 23.06 0.63 -25.83
CA THR A 5 22.63 1.85 -26.51
C THR A 5 21.14 2.14 -26.27
N GLU A 6 20.29 1.10 -26.21
CA GLU A 6 18.87 1.23 -25.84
C GLU A 6 18.73 1.64 -24.37
N SER A 7 19.44 1.00 -23.44
CA SER A 7 19.42 1.37 -22.02
C SER A 7 19.95 2.77 -21.78
N THR A 8 21.03 3.20 -22.43
CA THR A 8 21.55 4.58 -22.32
C THR A 8 20.54 5.59 -22.85
N ALA A 9 19.90 5.31 -23.99
CA ALA A 9 18.83 6.17 -24.51
C ALA A 9 17.62 6.22 -23.57
N GLN A 10 17.28 5.10 -22.91
CA GLN A 10 16.25 5.06 -21.87
C GLN A 10 16.64 5.84 -20.62
N PHE A 11 17.90 5.75 -20.18
CA PHE A 11 18.42 6.53 -19.04
C PHE A 11 18.42 8.02 -19.34
N ASP A 12 18.83 8.44 -20.55
CA ASP A 12 18.76 9.83 -20.98
C ASP A 12 17.32 10.34 -20.97
N ALA A 13 16.36 9.53 -21.43
CA ALA A 13 14.94 9.84 -21.36
C ALA A 13 14.43 9.93 -19.90
N GLN A 14 14.85 9.02 -19.02
CA GLN A 14 14.51 9.05 -17.60
C GLN A 14 15.11 10.27 -16.89
N LEU A 15 16.35 10.65 -17.20
CA LEU A 15 17.00 11.86 -16.67
C LEU A 15 16.24 13.13 -17.04
N LEU A 16 15.75 13.22 -18.28
CA LEU A 16 14.93 14.34 -18.72
C LEU A 16 13.57 14.38 -18.00
N ASN A 17 12.98 13.22 -17.70
CA ASN A 17 11.69 13.10 -17.02
C ASN A 17 11.80 13.22 -15.49
N LEU A 18 12.99 13.04 -14.92
CA LEU A 18 13.22 12.93 -13.47
C LEU A 18 12.65 14.12 -12.70
N HIS A 19 12.82 15.34 -13.22
CA HIS A 19 12.31 16.55 -12.56
C HIS A 19 10.79 16.60 -12.50
N GLY A 20 10.09 16.17 -13.57
CA GLY A 20 8.64 16.07 -13.58
C GLY A 20 8.14 14.96 -12.67
N ASP A 21 8.75 13.78 -12.76
CA ASP A 21 8.36 12.59 -11.99
C ASP A 21 8.55 12.79 -10.48
N THR A 22 9.66 13.41 -10.07
CA THR A 22 9.92 13.75 -8.65
C THR A 22 8.97 14.82 -8.13
N LEU A 23 8.63 15.83 -8.93
CA LEU A 23 7.70 16.88 -8.53
C LEU A 23 6.28 16.34 -8.34
N LEU A 24 5.78 15.52 -9.28
CA LEU A 24 4.49 14.86 -9.17
C LEU A 24 4.44 13.93 -7.95
N SER A 25 5.49 13.13 -7.74
CA SER A 25 5.58 12.23 -6.59
C SER A 25 5.63 12.99 -5.26
N ALA A 26 6.36 14.10 -5.19
CA ALA A 26 6.42 14.94 -3.98
C ALA A 26 5.08 15.62 -3.69
N ALA A 27 4.41 16.15 -4.72
CA ALA A 27 3.08 16.74 -4.59
C ALA A 27 2.05 15.70 -4.12
N PHE A 28 2.14 14.48 -4.65
CA PHE A 28 1.32 13.35 -4.23
C PHE A 28 1.49 13.05 -2.73
N LEU A 29 2.73 12.86 -2.26
CA LEU A 29 3.00 12.59 -0.85
C LEU A 29 2.56 13.71 0.10
N ALA A 30 2.60 14.97 -0.36
CA ALA A 30 2.33 16.13 0.49
C ALA A 30 0.83 16.49 0.60
N TYR A 31 0.08 16.38 -0.50
CA TYR A 31 -1.27 16.97 -0.60
C TYR A 31 -2.39 15.96 -0.84
N ILE A 32 -2.11 14.82 -1.47
CA ILE A 32 -3.16 13.93 -1.96
C ILE A 32 -3.84 13.12 -0.84
N GLY A 33 -3.14 12.85 0.25
CA GLY A 33 -3.56 11.85 1.23
C GLY A 33 -4.93 12.07 1.90
N PHE A 34 -5.47 13.29 1.93
CA PHE A 34 -6.82 13.56 2.44
C PHE A 34 -7.95 13.16 1.46
N PHE A 35 -7.68 13.22 0.16
CA PHE A 35 -8.68 13.09 -0.88
C PHE A 35 -9.09 11.63 -1.13
N ASP A 36 -10.31 11.46 -1.65
CA ASP A 36 -10.81 10.19 -2.17
C ASP A 36 -10.25 9.91 -3.56
N VAL A 37 -10.34 8.65 -4.02
CA VAL A 37 -9.77 8.18 -5.29
C VAL A 37 -10.12 9.09 -6.49
N TYR A 38 -11.37 9.55 -6.56
CA TYR A 38 -11.82 10.39 -7.66
C TYR A 38 -11.13 11.76 -7.65
N ALA A 39 -11.09 12.44 -6.50
CA ALA A 39 -10.40 13.71 -6.37
C ALA A 39 -8.88 13.56 -6.57
N ARG A 40 -8.25 12.44 -6.14
CA ARG A 40 -6.83 12.17 -6.43
C ARG A 40 -6.56 12.17 -7.92
N GLN A 41 -7.37 11.44 -8.68
CA GLN A 41 -7.22 11.34 -10.14
C GLN A 41 -7.46 12.67 -10.84
N GLN A 42 -8.43 13.48 -10.39
CA GLN A 42 -8.67 14.81 -10.93
C GLN A 42 -7.45 15.72 -10.71
N VAL A 43 -6.98 15.81 -9.46
CA VAL A 43 -5.85 16.68 -9.08
C VAL A 43 -4.56 16.24 -9.77
N LEU A 44 -4.29 14.94 -9.87
CA LEU A 44 -3.13 14.42 -10.60
C LEU A 44 -3.18 14.79 -12.08
N ARG A 45 -4.33 14.64 -12.74
CA ARG A 45 -4.50 15.04 -14.14
C ARG A 45 -4.32 16.54 -14.33
N GLU A 46 -4.82 17.36 -13.41
CA GLU A 46 -4.61 18.81 -13.44
C GLU A 46 -3.14 19.19 -13.27
N TRP A 47 -2.39 18.48 -12.43
CA TRP A 47 -0.95 18.71 -12.29
C TRP A 47 -0.18 18.26 -13.53
N GLU A 48 -0.52 17.11 -14.11
CA GLU A 48 0.07 16.60 -15.34
C GLU A 48 -0.15 17.57 -16.51
N THR A 49 -1.39 18.06 -16.70
CA THR A 49 -1.69 19.04 -17.76
C THR A 49 -0.98 20.36 -17.52
N TYR A 50 -0.95 20.86 -16.29
CA TYR A 50 -0.23 22.08 -15.93
C TYR A 50 1.28 21.98 -16.22
N LEU A 51 1.90 20.85 -15.85
CA LEU A 51 3.32 20.63 -16.08
C LEU A 51 3.67 20.48 -17.56
N ALA A 52 2.83 19.77 -18.32
CA ALA A 52 3.01 19.57 -19.75
C ALA A 52 2.80 20.89 -20.53
N ASP A 53 1.65 21.53 -20.34
CA ASP A 53 1.18 22.59 -21.22
C ASP A 53 1.74 23.97 -20.84
N GLU A 54 1.79 24.29 -19.54
CA GLU A 54 2.24 25.62 -19.11
C GLU A 54 3.74 25.70 -18.84
N ARG A 55 4.36 24.60 -18.38
CA ARG A 55 5.76 24.58 -17.97
C ARG A 55 6.68 23.85 -18.94
N GLY A 56 6.14 23.07 -19.87
CA GLY A 56 6.92 22.27 -20.81
C GLY A 56 7.84 21.25 -20.12
N LEU A 57 7.50 20.85 -18.89
CA LEU A 57 8.25 19.86 -18.13
C LEU A 57 7.88 18.47 -18.64
N LYS A 58 8.91 17.69 -18.97
CA LYS A 58 8.73 16.30 -19.36
C LYS A 58 8.57 15.44 -18.11
N PHE A 59 7.64 14.52 -18.18
CA PHE A 59 7.40 13.48 -17.19
C PHE A 59 7.06 12.18 -17.93
N SER A 60 7.11 11.07 -17.20
CA SER A 60 6.80 9.76 -17.75
C SER A 60 5.29 9.64 -18.01
N PRO A 61 4.85 9.31 -19.25
CA PRO A 61 3.44 9.40 -19.68
C PRO A 61 2.48 8.42 -18.97
N ALA A 62 3.00 7.51 -18.14
CA ALA A 62 2.23 6.58 -17.32
C ALA A 62 2.94 6.38 -15.96
N LEU A 63 3.25 7.48 -15.28
CA LEU A 63 3.89 7.42 -13.96
C LEU A 63 2.91 6.87 -12.92
N SER A 64 3.08 5.61 -12.56
CA SER A 64 2.48 5.07 -11.33
C SER A 64 3.33 5.53 -10.13
N VAL A 65 2.83 6.51 -9.37
CA VAL A 65 3.52 7.04 -8.19
C VAL A 65 3.80 5.93 -7.16
N THR A 66 2.88 4.96 -7.05
CA THR A 66 3.05 3.82 -6.15
C THR A 66 4.23 2.93 -6.56
N ASP A 67 4.35 2.60 -7.84
CA ASP A 67 5.45 1.77 -8.36
C ASP A 67 6.79 2.54 -8.41
N TYR A 68 6.74 3.87 -8.47
CA TYR A 68 7.93 4.72 -8.43
C TYR A 68 8.54 4.80 -7.02
N LEU A 69 7.70 4.91 -5.97
CA LEU A 69 8.14 5.13 -4.59
C LEU A 69 8.32 3.85 -3.77
N VAL A 70 7.68 2.75 -4.18
CA VAL A 70 7.67 1.50 -3.42
C VAL A 70 7.97 0.32 -4.35
N THR A 71 8.79 -0.61 -3.86
CA THR A 71 9.11 -1.82 -4.62
C THR A 71 7.96 -2.82 -4.57
N THR A 72 7.85 -3.70 -5.57
CA THR A 72 6.83 -4.77 -5.58
C THR A 72 6.91 -5.67 -4.35
N THR A 73 8.12 -5.92 -3.83
CA THR A 73 8.34 -6.71 -2.62
C THR A 73 7.80 -6.03 -1.37
N GLU A 74 8.00 -4.72 -1.22
CA GLU A 74 7.44 -3.96 -0.10
C GLU A 74 5.92 -3.87 -0.18
N ARG A 75 5.37 -3.65 -1.39
CA ARG A 75 3.92 -3.69 -1.61
C ARG A 75 3.34 -5.04 -1.17
N PHE A 76 4.03 -6.14 -1.50
CA PHE A 76 3.64 -7.48 -1.06
C PHE A 76 3.69 -7.62 0.47
N GLN A 77 4.71 -7.07 1.12
CA GLN A 77 4.81 -7.08 2.58
C GLN A 77 3.63 -6.34 3.23
N PHE A 78 3.22 -5.18 2.69
CA PHE A 78 2.06 -4.46 3.21
C PHE A 78 0.79 -5.31 3.16
N VAL A 79 0.51 -5.93 2.01
CA VAL A 79 -0.66 -6.81 1.84
C VAL A 79 -0.55 -8.04 2.75
N SER A 80 0.65 -8.62 2.88
CA SER A 80 0.89 -9.75 3.78
C SER A 80 0.72 -9.39 5.26
N ASN A 81 0.94 -8.12 5.63
CA ASN A 81 0.75 -7.60 6.98
C ASN A 81 -0.69 -7.12 7.23
N GLY A 82 -1.61 -7.35 6.29
CA GLY A 82 -3.04 -7.11 6.46
C GLY A 82 -3.57 -5.84 5.82
N LEU A 83 -2.76 -5.12 5.02
CA LEU A 83 -3.27 -4.04 4.19
C LEU A 83 -4.22 -4.60 3.11
N PRO A 84 -5.38 -3.99 2.89
CA PRO A 84 -6.23 -4.33 1.75
C PRO A 84 -5.48 -4.14 0.41
N ASP A 85 -5.63 -5.11 -0.50
CA ASP A 85 -5.04 -5.08 -1.84
C ASP A 85 -5.91 -4.26 -2.80
N ASP A 86 -6.04 -2.96 -2.48
CA ASP A 86 -6.70 -1.95 -3.32
C ASP A 86 -5.81 -0.72 -3.51
N GLU A 87 -6.06 0.02 -4.59
CA GLU A 87 -5.23 1.15 -5.02
C GLU A 87 -5.12 2.24 -3.94
N LEU A 88 -6.24 2.63 -3.32
CA LEU A 88 -6.29 3.66 -2.29
C LEU A 88 -5.46 3.27 -1.05
N CYS A 89 -5.60 2.03 -0.59
CA CYS A 89 -4.86 1.53 0.57
C CYS A 89 -3.36 1.46 0.29
N VAL A 90 -2.95 1.00 -0.91
CA VAL A 90 -1.54 0.95 -1.31
C VAL A 90 -0.95 2.36 -1.42
N GLU A 91 -1.67 3.30 -2.02
CA GLU A 91 -1.28 4.71 -2.07
C GLU A 91 -1.10 5.31 -0.67
N ASN A 92 -2.04 5.06 0.24
CA ASN A 92 -1.93 5.54 1.61
C ASN A 92 -0.75 4.90 2.34
N ALA A 93 -0.47 3.62 2.10
CA ALA A 93 0.71 2.96 2.66
C ALA A 93 2.02 3.60 2.16
N VAL A 94 2.07 4.00 0.87
CA VAL A 94 3.20 4.73 0.30
C VAL A 94 3.39 6.09 0.99
N ILE A 95 2.31 6.81 1.26
CA ILE A 95 2.34 8.09 2.00
C ILE A 95 2.83 7.87 3.44
N ILE A 96 2.31 6.85 4.13
CA ILE A 96 2.67 6.49 5.51
C ILE A 96 4.10 5.95 5.61
N LYS A 97 4.68 5.44 4.53
CA LYS A 97 6.09 5.05 4.51
C LYS A 97 7.02 6.25 4.34
N ASN A 98 6.62 7.19 3.48
CA ASN A 98 7.46 8.32 3.05
C ASN A 98 7.02 9.67 3.64
N TYR A 99 6.38 9.66 4.82
CA TYR A 99 5.89 10.88 5.44
C TYR A 99 7.03 11.78 5.92
N GLN A 100 6.85 13.09 5.78
CA GLN A 100 7.72 14.09 6.39
C GLN A 100 7.14 14.64 7.70
N ARG A 101 5.85 14.97 7.67
CA ARG A 101 5.01 15.32 8.82
C ARG A 101 4.29 14.07 9.31
N TYR A 102 4.12 13.92 10.62
CA TYR A 102 3.51 12.71 11.17
C TYR A 102 2.11 12.47 10.58
N PRO A 103 1.78 11.22 10.23
CA PRO A 103 0.52 10.92 9.55
C PRO A 103 -0.67 10.96 10.51
N LEU A 104 -1.76 11.56 10.05
CA LEU A 104 -3.09 11.49 10.65
C LEU A 104 -4.01 10.65 9.75
N ILE A 105 -4.41 9.51 10.28
CA ILE A 105 -5.10 8.45 9.58
C ILE A 105 -6.59 8.53 9.91
N LEU A 106 -7.40 8.74 8.88
CA LEU A 106 -8.86 8.64 8.99
C LEU A 106 -9.24 7.21 8.62
N ASP A 107 -9.64 6.43 9.63
CA ASP A 107 -9.89 4.99 9.48
C ASP A 107 -11.20 4.60 10.19
N PRO A 108 -12.35 4.72 9.52
CA PRO A 108 -13.64 4.35 10.11
C PRO A 108 -13.80 2.83 10.27
N SER A 109 -13.07 2.02 9.49
CA SER A 109 -13.17 0.55 9.51
C SER A 109 -12.19 -0.13 10.46
N GLY A 110 -11.10 0.54 10.83
CA GLY A 110 -10.04 -0.02 11.68
C GLY A 110 -9.05 -0.91 10.93
N GLN A 111 -9.12 -0.95 9.59
CA GLN A 111 -8.24 -1.76 8.76
C GLN A 111 -6.80 -1.23 8.78
N ALA A 112 -6.62 0.08 8.67
CA ALA A 112 -5.31 0.71 8.68
C ALA A 112 -4.63 0.58 10.05
N LEU A 113 -5.39 0.70 11.13
CA LEU A 113 -4.91 0.49 12.49
C LEU A 113 -4.40 -0.94 12.69
N SER A 114 -5.14 -1.93 12.21
CA SER A 114 -4.74 -3.35 12.30
C SER A 114 -3.48 -3.64 11.49
N TRP A 115 -3.38 -3.07 10.29
CA TRP A 115 -2.19 -3.17 9.45
C TRP A 115 -0.96 -2.55 10.12
N LEU A 116 -1.07 -1.32 10.66
CA LEU A 116 0.05 -0.65 11.32
C LEU A 116 0.59 -1.43 12.54
N GLN A 117 -0.30 -2.01 13.34
CA GLN A 117 0.13 -2.84 14.47
C GLN A 117 0.94 -4.06 14.02
N GLN A 118 0.56 -4.67 12.90
CA GLN A 118 1.24 -5.84 12.35
C GLN A 118 2.56 -5.45 11.66
N GLU A 119 2.58 -4.34 10.91
CA GLU A 119 3.77 -3.79 10.26
C GLU A 119 4.86 -3.42 11.29
N TYR A 120 4.46 -2.74 12.36
CA TYR A 120 5.38 -2.28 13.42
C TYR A 120 5.50 -3.26 14.60
N LYS A 121 5.02 -4.50 14.44
CA LYS A 121 5.07 -5.54 15.48
C LYS A 121 6.48 -5.81 16.00
N LYS A 122 7.49 -5.78 15.11
CA LYS A 122 8.91 -5.96 15.47
C LYS A 122 9.48 -4.80 16.28
N LYS A 123 8.92 -3.59 16.15
CA LYS A 123 9.32 -2.38 16.86
C LYS A 123 8.52 -2.17 18.15
N GLU A 124 7.66 -3.12 18.53
CA GLU A 124 6.79 -3.04 19.72
C GLU A 124 5.96 -1.75 19.77
N MET A 125 5.21 -1.47 18.70
CA MET A 125 4.32 -0.31 18.65
C MET A 125 3.33 -0.29 19.82
N HIS A 126 3.25 0.84 20.53
CA HIS A 126 2.32 1.03 21.62
C HIS A 126 1.07 1.76 21.15
N VAL A 127 -0.09 1.16 21.39
CA VAL A 127 -1.39 1.76 21.07
C VAL A 127 -1.94 2.40 22.34
N THR A 128 -2.29 3.67 22.28
CA THR A 128 -2.82 4.42 23.43
C THR A 128 -3.84 5.47 22.95
N SER A 129 -4.60 6.03 23.88
CA SER A 129 -5.59 7.08 23.64
C SER A 129 -5.29 8.25 24.57
N LEU A 130 -5.67 9.47 24.18
CA LEU A 130 -5.53 10.66 25.03
C LEU A 130 -6.31 10.54 26.36
N LEU A 131 -7.32 9.66 26.40
CA LEU A 131 -8.13 9.40 27.59
C LEU A 131 -7.42 8.45 28.59
N ASP A 132 -6.33 7.79 28.19
CA ASP A 132 -5.60 6.89 29.08
C ASP A 132 -4.80 7.71 30.12
N PRO A 133 -5.01 7.52 31.44
CA PRO A 133 -4.22 8.20 32.46
C PRO A 133 -2.71 7.89 32.39
N LYS A 134 -2.32 6.82 31.69
CA LYS A 134 -0.91 6.47 31.47
C LYS A 134 -0.31 7.06 30.20
N PHE A 135 -1.11 7.74 29.37
CA PHE A 135 -0.70 8.31 28.08
C PHE A 135 0.63 9.08 28.17
N TYR A 136 0.73 10.04 29.09
CA TYR A 136 1.93 10.86 29.29
C TYR A 136 3.19 10.04 29.56
N LYS A 137 3.09 8.98 30.37
CA LYS A 137 4.23 8.11 30.70
C LYS A 137 4.63 7.24 29.51
N ILE A 138 3.65 6.76 28.75
CA ILE A 138 3.90 5.98 27.52
C ILE A 138 4.59 6.87 26.49
N LEU A 139 4.09 8.10 26.30
CA LEU A 139 4.67 9.07 25.37
C LEU A 139 6.10 9.47 25.76
N GLU A 140 6.35 9.79 27.04
CA GLU A 140 7.69 10.13 27.54
C GLU A 140 8.68 8.98 27.28
N SER A 141 8.28 7.75 27.62
CA SER A 141 9.08 6.55 27.39
C SER A 141 9.34 6.33 25.90
N ALA A 142 8.31 6.44 25.06
CA ALA A 142 8.43 6.24 23.62
C ALA A 142 9.35 7.27 22.97
N VAL A 143 9.24 8.56 23.35
CA VAL A 143 10.13 9.62 22.87
C VAL A 143 11.58 9.37 23.27
N ARG A 144 11.82 8.89 24.50
CA ARG A 144 13.16 8.57 25.01
C ARG A 144 13.78 7.36 24.31
N PHE A 145 13.02 6.29 24.11
CA PHE A 145 13.53 5.02 23.56
C PHE A 145 13.36 4.88 22.04
N GLY A 146 12.60 5.77 21.40
CA GLY A 146 12.30 5.69 19.96
C GLY A 146 11.27 4.61 19.61
N THR A 147 10.39 4.26 20.54
CA THR A 147 9.32 3.28 20.27
C THR A 147 8.19 3.95 19.49
N PRO A 148 7.65 3.32 18.42
CA PRO A 148 6.53 3.88 17.68
C PRO A 148 5.25 3.89 18.52
N VAL A 149 4.49 4.98 18.43
CA VAL A 149 3.21 5.15 19.15
C VAL A 149 2.07 5.36 18.17
N LEU A 150 0.97 4.63 18.36
CA LEU A 150 -0.29 4.86 17.66
C LEU A 150 -1.29 5.47 18.64
N LEU A 151 -1.68 6.71 18.38
CA LEU A 151 -2.64 7.45 19.19
C LEU A 151 -4.03 7.36 18.56
N THR A 152 -5.00 6.81 19.29
CA THR A 152 -6.40 6.74 18.85
C THR A 152 -7.23 7.91 19.38
N ASP A 153 -8.35 8.17 18.71
CA ASP A 153 -9.38 9.14 19.12
C ASP A 153 -8.82 10.58 19.20
N VAL A 154 -8.15 10.98 18.11
CA VAL A 154 -7.47 12.28 18.00
C VAL A 154 -8.39 13.45 17.64
N GLU A 155 -9.72 13.30 17.77
CA GLU A 155 -10.68 14.38 17.53
C GLU A 155 -10.48 15.57 18.50
N ARG A 156 -9.88 15.32 19.67
CA ARG A 156 -9.50 16.34 20.64
C ARG A 156 -8.03 16.23 21.01
N LEU A 157 -7.17 16.73 20.14
CA LEU A 157 -5.73 16.72 20.36
C LEU A 157 -5.32 17.60 21.57
N ASP A 158 -4.50 17.04 22.46
CA ASP A 158 -3.87 17.78 23.56
C ASP A 158 -2.73 18.68 23.00
N PRO A 159 -2.69 19.99 23.33
CA PRO A 159 -1.61 20.90 22.92
C PRO A 159 -0.20 20.44 23.29
N VAL A 160 -0.03 19.52 24.26
CA VAL A 160 1.28 18.93 24.61
C VAL A 160 1.94 18.23 23.42
N LEU A 161 1.16 17.74 22.45
CA LEU A 161 1.69 17.08 21.25
C LEU A 161 2.27 18.06 20.23
N ASN A 162 1.99 19.36 20.35
CA ASN A 162 2.41 20.36 19.36
C ASN A 162 3.93 20.42 19.16
N GLY A 163 4.69 20.36 20.26
CA GLY A 163 6.16 20.34 20.19
C GLY A 163 6.69 19.12 19.45
N ILE A 164 6.07 17.95 19.67
CA ILE A 164 6.42 16.70 18.97
C ILE A 164 6.06 16.82 17.48
N LEU A 165 4.83 17.24 17.15
CA LEU A 165 4.37 17.31 15.77
C LEU A 165 5.23 18.26 14.92
N ASN A 166 5.67 19.38 15.51
CA ASN A 166 6.56 20.34 14.87
C ASN A 166 8.05 19.92 14.90
N LYS A 167 8.39 18.84 15.61
CA LYS A 167 9.77 18.40 15.87
C LYS A 167 10.63 19.54 16.45
N GLU A 168 10.06 20.30 17.39
CA GLU A 168 10.70 21.42 18.11
C GLU A 168 11.77 20.90 19.09
N THR A 169 12.88 20.41 18.53
CA THR A 169 13.99 19.84 19.28
C THR A 169 15.09 20.86 19.50
N HIS A 170 15.68 20.85 20.70
CA HIS A 170 16.80 21.71 21.07
C HIS A 170 18.01 20.86 21.46
N LYS A 171 19.20 21.27 21.00
CA LYS A 171 20.45 20.56 21.32
C LYS A 171 21.04 21.10 22.63
N LYS A 172 21.15 20.25 23.64
CA LYS A 172 21.75 20.57 24.94
C LYS A 172 22.85 19.55 25.25
N GLY A 173 24.11 20.01 25.30
CA GLY A 173 25.25 19.13 25.57
C GLY A 173 25.44 17.99 24.57
N GLY A 174 25.13 18.24 23.28
CA GLY A 174 25.25 17.23 22.21
C GLY A 174 24.08 16.25 22.11
N ARG A 175 23.13 16.27 23.05
CA ARG A 175 21.89 15.48 23.01
C ARG A 175 20.74 16.31 22.43
N SER A 176 19.87 15.67 21.66
CA SER A 176 18.62 16.28 21.19
C SER A 176 17.56 16.13 22.26
N MET A 177 17.00 17.25 22.72
CA MET A 177 15.98 17.29 23.77
C MET A 177 14.69 17.87 23.20
N ILE A 178 13.55 17.48 23.75
CA ILE A 178 12.25 18.06 23.44
C ILE A 178 11.52 18.40 24.75
N THR A 179 10.79 19.52 24.75
CA THR A 179 10.00 19.94 25.91
C THR A 179 8.58 19.37 25.78
N LEU A 180 8.19 18.53 26.73
CA LEU A 180 6.88 17.90 26.84
C LEU A 180 6.16 18.43 28.08
N GLY A 181 5.27 19.40 27.88
CA GLY A 181 4.65 20.14 28.98
C GLY A 181 5.72 20.87 29.79
N ASP A 182 5.90 20.45 31.04
CA ASP A 182 6.89 21.04 31.97
C ASP A 182 8.22 20.27 32.02
N GLN A 183 8.38 19.16 31.27
CA GLN A 183 9.55 18.30 31.35
C GLN A 183 10.40 18.33 30.07
N GLU A 184 11.72 18.35 30.22
CA GLU A 184 12.67 18.13 29.11
C GLU A 184 12.99 16.63 29.01
N VAL A 185 12.77 16.04 27.83
CA VAL A 185 12.98 14.61 27.56
C VAL A 185 13.99 14.46 26.43
N ASP A 186 14.89 13.47 26.53
CA ASP A 186 15.79 13.11 25.43
C ASP A 186 14.95 12.63 24.23
N PHE A 187 15.14 13.23 23.06
CA PHE A 187 14.43 12.88 21.83
C PHE A 187 15.22 11.86 21.01
N SER A 188 14.65 10.67 20.81
CA SER A 188 15.22 9.66 19.92
C SER A 188 14.90 9.95 18.45
N PRO A 189 15.89 9.91 17.54
CA PRO A 189 15.64 10.12 16.11
C PRO A 189 14.82 8.99 15.47
N ALA A 190 14.70 7.83 16.12
CA ALA A 190 13.88 6.71 15.67
C ALA A 190 12.41 6.81 16.11
N PHE A 191 12.03 7.86 16.85
CA PHE A 191 10.67 8.03 17.34
C PHE A 191 9.68 8.35 16.21
N GLU A 192 8.59 7.57 16.16
CA GLU A 192 7.53 7.69 15.18
C GLU A 192 6.17 7.75 15.91
N ILE A 193 5.30 8.67 15.50
CA ILE A 193 3.94 8.76 16.02
C ILE A 193 2.94 8.74 14.87
N PHE A 194 1.88 7.95 15.03
CA PHE A 194 0.77 7.82 14.11
C PHE A 194 -0.49 8.26 14.84
N LEU A 195 -1.26 9.16 14.24
CA LEU A 195 -2.52 9.65 14.77
C LEU A 195 -3.66 8.95 14.05
N SER A 196 -4.70 8.50 14.74
CA SER A 196 -5.85 7.82 14.14
C SER A 196 -7.17 8.39 14.66
N SER A 197 -8.09 8.66 13.73
CA SER A 197 -9.47 9.06 13.99
C SER A 197 -10.44 8.08 13.32
N ARG A 198 -11.51 7.72 14.02
CA ARG A 198 -12.60 6.92 13.44
C ARG A 198 -13.67 7.79 12.78
N ASP A 199 -13.76 9.05 13.20
CA ASP A 199 -14.66 10.03 12.58
C ASP A 199 -13.98 10.65 11.35
N SER A 200 -14.39 10.20 10.17
CA SER A 200 -13.91 10.73 8.89
C SER A 200 -14.52 12.09 8.54
N ALA A 201 -15.63 12.49 9.18
CA ALA A 201 -16.30 13.77 8.95
C ALA A 201 -15.85 14.87 9.93
N HIS A 202 -14.94 14.54 10.85
CA HIS A 202 -14.45 15.48 11.85
C HIS A 202 -13.73 16.67 11.20
N ASN A 203 -14.11 17.89 11.60
CA ASN A 203 -13.46 19.10 11.13
C ASN A 203 -12.26 19.46 12.02
N PHE A 204 -11.06 19.07 11.60
CA PHE A 204 -9.82 19.38 12.31
C PHE A 204 -9.48 20.87 12.22
N ALA A 205 -8.92 21.41 13.31
CA ALA A 205 -8.45 22.79 13.33
C ALA A 205 -7.37 23.01 12.26
N PRO A 206 -7.39 24.14 11.52
CA PRO A 206 -6.40 24.43 10.48
C PRO A 206 -4.95 24.38 10.97
N ASP A 207 -4.74 24.73 12.23
CA ASP A 207 -3.45 24.66 12.91
C ASP A 207 -2.89 23.22 12.92
N LEU A 208 -3.72 22.24 13.29
CA LEU A 208 -3.34 20.83 13.26
C LEU A 208 -3.12 20.35 11.82
N CYS A 209 -4.01 20.72 10.90
CA CYS A 209 -3.92 20.34 9.49
C CYS A 209 -2.60 20.74 8.83
N SER A 210 -1.99 21.84 9.28
CA SER A 210 -0.70 22.29 8.77
C SER A 210 0.49 21.44 9.24
N ARG A 211 0.35 20.75 10.38
CA ARG A 211 1.44 20.05 11.08
C ARG A 211 1.48 18.54 10.81
N VAL A 212 0.40 17.99 10.27
CA VAL A 212 0.24 16.54 10.01
C VAL A 212 0.07 16.28 8.52
N THR A 213 0.33 15.03 8.10
CA THR A 213 -0.01 14.55 6.76
C THR A 213 -1.27 13.69 6.86
N PHE A 214 -2.36 14.09 6.23
CA PHE A 214 -3.59 13.28 6.24
C PHE A 214 -3.44 12.03 5.37
N CYS A 215 -4.04 10.92 5.81
CA CYS A 215 -4.19 9.68 5.06
C CYS A 215 -5.62 9.17 5.25
N ASN A 216 -6.40 9.17 4.17
CA ASN A 216 -7.81 8.83 4.21
C ASN A 216 -8.06 7.38 3.77
N PHE A 217 -8.43 6.52 4.73
CA PHE A 217 -8.81 5.13 4.52
C PHE A 217 -10.34 4.93 4.50
N THR A 218 -11.12 6.00 4.30
CA THR A 218 -12.56 5.85 4.08
C THR A 218 -12.81 4.95 2.86
N ILE A 219 -13.69 3.96 3.07
CA ILE A 219 -14.02 2.96 2.06
C ILE A 219 -14.73 3.64 0.89
N THR A 220 -14.21 3.42 -0.31
CA THR A 220 -14.85 3.86 -1.55
C THR A 220 -15.53 2.67 -2.25
N PRO A 221 -16.51 2.91 -3.14
CA PRO A 221 -17.10 1.82 -3.93
C PRO A 221 -16.08 1.01 -4.73
N ALA A 222 -15.05 1.67 -5.28
CA ALA A 222 -13.98 0.99 -6.00
C ALA A 222 -13.14 0.10 -5.06
N SER A 223 -12.71 0.63 -3.90
CA SER A 223 -11.96 -0.13 -2.90
C SER A 223 -12.75 -1.34 -2.39
N LEU A 224 -14.03 -1.17 -2.06
CA LEU A 224 -14.88 -2.27 -1.62
C LEU A 224 -15.07 -3.34 -2.70
N GLN A 225 -15.23 -2.92 -3.96
CA GLN A 225 -15.33 -3.87 -5.08
C GLN A 225 -14.06 -4.70 -5.21
N SER A 226 -12.88 -4.08 -5.14
CA SER A 226 -11.59 -4.80 -5.18
C SER A 226 -11.43 -5.75 -3.99
N GLN A 227 -11.78 -5.30 -2.78
CA GLN A 227 -11.73 -6.15 -1.58
C GLN A 227 -12.68 -7.34 -1.67
N ALA A 228 -13.93 -7.11 -2.11
CA ALA A 228 -14.92 -8.17 -2.31
C ALA A 228 -14.49 -9.17 -3.39
N LEU A 229 -13.93 -8.70 -4.50
CA LEU A 229 -13.39 -9.54 -5.58
C LEU A 229 -12.27 -10.44 -5.07
N ASN A 230 -11.29 -9.87 -4.36
CA ASN A 230 -10.19 -10.62 -3.77
C ASN A 230 -10.70 -11.68 -2.77
N MET A 231 -11.74 -11.36 -2.00
CA MET A 231 -12.35 -12.30 -1.07
C MET A 231 -13.07 -13.45 -1.80
N LEU A 232 -13.85 -13.13 -2.85
CA LEU A 232 -14.55 -14.11 -3.68
C LEU A 232 -13.55 -15.08 -4.33
N LEU A 233 -12.50 -14.57 -4.95
CA LEU A 233 -11.47 -15.40 -5.59
C LEU A 233 -10.75 -16.30 -4.58
N ARG A 234 -10.45 -15.80 -3.37
CA ARG A 234 -9.82 -16.59 -2.30
C ARG A 234 -10.67 -17.78 -1.86
N GLN A 235 -12.00 -17.66 -1.87
CA GLN A 235 -12.89 -18.75 -1.49
C GLN A 235 -13.20 -19.69 -2.66
N GLU A 236 -13.58 -19.14 -3.82
CA GLU A 236 -14.05 -19.93 -4.98
C GLU A 236 -12.90 -20.56 -5.77
N ARG A 237 -11.81 -19.82 -5.99
CA ARG A 237 -10.68 -20.21 -6.84
C ARG A 237 -9.34 -19.98 -6.14
N PRO A 238 -9.06 -20.70 -5.04
CA PRO A 238 -7.80 -20.55 -4.31
C PRO A 238 -6.57 -20.94 -5.15
N ASP A 239 -6.76 -21.76 -6.18
CA ASP A 239 -5.75 -22.13 -7.17
C ASP A 239 -5.33 -20.93 -8.03
N VAL A 240 -6.30 -20.14 -8.52
CA VAL A 240 -6.04 -18.93 -9.31
C VAL A 240 -5.39 -17.85 -8.45
N GLU A 241 -5.88 -17.63 -7.22
CA GLU A 241 -5.28 -16.66 -6.30
C GLU A 241 -3.84 -17.04 -5.94
N LYS A 242 -3.55 -18.34 -5.73
CA LYS A 242 -2.19 -18.81 -5.49
C LYS A 242 -1.29 -18.56 -6.70
N LYS A 243 -1.76 -18.84 -7.92
CA LYS A 243 -1.03 -18.52 -9.16
C LYS A 243 -0.77 -17.02 -9.30
N ARG A 244 -1.77 -16.17 -9.04
CA ARG A 244 -1.65 -14.70 -9.05
C ARG A 244 -0.55 -14.23 -8.11
N ARG A 245 -0.58 -14.72 -6.87
CA ARG A 245 0.36 -14.36 -5.81
C ARG A 245 1.77 -14.82 -6.11
N ASP A 246 1.93 -16.08 -6.48
CA ASP A 246 3.23 -16.69 -6.76
C ASP A 246 3.83 -16.06 -8.04
N GLY A 247 3.01 -15.76 -9.04
CA GLY A 247 3.42 -15.03 -10.25
C GLY A 247 3.90 -13.60 -9.95
N MET A 248 3.18 -12.86 -9.11
CA MET A 248 3.58 -11.50 -8.72
C MET A 248 4.89 -11.48 -7.91
N LEU A 249 5.09 -12.45 -7.01
CA LEU A 249 6.34 -12.64 -6.27
C LEU A 249 7.51 -12.95 -7.20
N LEU A 250 7.33 -13.94 -8.09
CA LEU A 250 8.36 -14.34 -9.03
C LEU A 250 8.73 -13.19 -9.99
N GLN A 251 7.76 -12.39 -10.40
CA GLN A 251 8.00 -11.16 -11.17
C GLN A 251 8.86 -10.16 -10.42
N SER A 252 8.61 -9.98 -9.11
CA SER A 252 9.42 -9.10 -8.27
C SER A 252 10.86 -9.63 -8.13
N GLU A 253 11.03 -10.94 -7.91
CA GLU A 253 12.35 -11.57 -7.80
C GLU A 253 13.14 -11.47 -9.10
N PHE A 254 12.48 -11.64 -10.25
CA PHE A 254 13.13 -11.48 -11.54
C PHE A 254 13.56 -10.03 -11.80
N LYS A 255 12.77 -9.03 -11.39
CA LYS A 255 13.18 -7.62 -11.47
C LYS A 255 14.41 -7.34 -10.61
N VAL A 256 14.49 -7.93 -9.41
CA VAL A 256 15.66 -7.80 -8.53
C VAL A 256 16.88 -8.49 -9.15
N LYS A 257 16.76 -9.76 -9.55
CA LYS A 257 17.85 -10.50 -10.21
C LYS A 257 18.35 -9.81 -11.47
N ALA A 258 17.46 -9.19 -12.26
CA ALA A 258 17.85 -8.42 -13.42
C ALA A 258 18.76 -7.23 -13.05
N ARG A 259 18.42 -6.49 -11.98
CA ARG A 259 19.27 -5.41 -11.46
C ARG A 259 20.59 -5.93 -10.90
N GLU A 260 20.57 -7.01 -10.12
CA GLU A 260 21.80 -7.62 -9.58
C GLU A 260 22.75 -8.08 -10.69
N MET A 261 22.22 -8.64 -11.77
CA MET A 261 23.02 -9.00 -12.95
C MET A 261 23.58 -7.77 -13.67
N GLU A 262 22.83 -6.66 -13.75
CA GLU A 262 23.33 -5.41 -14.31
C GLU A 262 24.43 -4.80 -13.46
N ASP A 263 24.25 -4.74 -12.14
CA ASP A 263 25.26 -4.26 -11.20
C ASP A 263 26.51 -5.15 -11.21
N GLY A 264 26.33 -6.48 -11.28
CA GLY A 264 27.41 -7.44 -11.41
C GLY A 264 28.21 -7.25 -12.70
N LEU A 265 27.53 -6.98 -13.82
CA LEU A 265 28.17 -6.66 -15.09
C LEU A 265 28.96 -5.35 -15.02
N LEU A 266 28.38 -4.31 -14.42
CA LEU A 266 29.02 -3.01 -14.24
C LEU A 266 30.25 -3.11 -13.34
N SER A 267 30.17 -3.86 -12.24
CA SER A 267 31.29 -4.12 -11.33
C SER A 267 32.41 -4.91 -12.02
N ALA A 268 32.06 -5.95 -12.77
CA ALA A 268 33.03 -6.73 -13.53
C ALA A 268 33.76 -5.87 -14.58
N LEU A 269 33.06 -4.92 -15.22
CA LEU A 269 33.67 -3.99 -16.19
C LEU A 269 34.47 -2.85 -15.52
N ALA A 270 34.05 -2.37 -14.36
CA ALA A 270 34.73 -1.31 -13.63
C ALA A 270 36.06 -1.76 -13.02
N ASN A 271 36.17 -3.04 -12.64
CA ASN A 271 37.37 -3.61 -12.03
C ASN A 271 38.43 -4.07 -13.04
N VAL A 272 38.20 -3.90 -14.35
CA VAL A 272 39.17 -4.27 -15.39
C VAL A 272 40.26 -3.20 -15.50
N GLU A 273 41.40 -3.43 -14.87
CA GLU A 273 42.62 -2.66 -15.11
C GLU A 273 43.38 -3.24 -16.32
N GLY A 274 42.92 -2.93 -17.55
CA GLY A 274 43.61 -3.37 -18.77
C GLY A 274 42.69 -3.64 -19.97
N SER A 275 43.13 -4.50 -20.89
CA SER A 275 42.34 -4.91 -22.06
C SER A 275 41.27 -5.92 -21.64
N ILE A 276 40.00 -5.58 -21.88
CA ILE A 276 38.83 -6.45 -21.63
C ILE A 276 38.95 -7.80 -22.36
N LEU A 277 39.71 -7.88 -23.45
CA LEU A 277 39.94 -9.11 -24.20
C LEU A 277 40.94 -10.06 -23.54
N GLU A 278 41.74 -9.57 -22.59
CA GLU A 278 42.78 -10.35 -21.92
C GLU A 278 42.27 -10.99 -20.62
N ASP A 279 41.16 -10.48 -20.07
CA ASP A 279 40.58 -10.99 -18.83
C ASP A 279 39.51 -12.06 -19.11
N GLN A 280 39.92 -13.33 -19.04
CA GLN A 280 39.01 -14.47 -19.18
C GLN A 280 37.90 -14.51 -18.12
N THR A 281 38.10 -13.88 -16.95
CA THR A 281 37.09 -13.87 -15.89
C THR A 281 35.91 -12.96 -16.24
N VAL A 282 36.17 -11.85 -16.92
CA VAL A 282 35.14 -10.92 -17.41
C VAL A 282 34.35 -11.57 -18.54
N LEU A 283 35.04 -12.22 -19.48
CA LEU A 283 34.41 -12.88 -20.63
C LEU A 283 33.45 -13.99 -20.22
N THR A 284 33.87 -14.85 -19.28
CA THR A 284 33.03 -15.91 -18.72
C THR A 284 31.85 -15.36 -17.91
N THR A 285 32.06 -14.27 -17.15
CA THR A 285 30.99 -13.59 -16.41
C THR A 285 29.97 -12.96 -17.35
N MET A 286 30.40 -12.31 -18.44
CA MET A 286 29.51 -11.73 -19.45
C MET A 286 28.68 -12.80 -20.18
N GLU A 287 29.28 -13.94 -20.53
CA GLU A 287 28.56 -15.06 -21.14
C GLU A 287 27.50 -15.64 -20.20
N LYS A 288 27.84 -15.80 -18.92
CA LYS A 288 26.90 -16.25 -17.89
C LYS A 288 25.73 -15.29 -17.72
N ILE A 289 26.00 -13.99 -17.57
CA ILE A 289 24.95 -12.95 -17.43
C ILE A 289 24.06 -12.89 -18.68
N LYS A 290 24.63 -13.08 -19.87
CA LYS A 290 23.87 -13.11 -21.13
C LYS A 290 22.94 -14.32 -21.20
N ALA A 291 23.41 -15.50 -20.80
CA ALA A 291 22.60 -16.71 -20.76
C ALA A 291 21.46 -16.60 -19.73
N GLU A 292 21.76 -16.15 -18.50
CA GLU A 292 20.77 -15.94 -17.45
C GLU A 292 19.75 -14.87 -17.85
N SER A 293 20.18 -13.76 -18.45
CA SER A 293 19.27 -12.72 -18.99
C SER A 293 18.31 -13.28 -20.05
N ALA A 294 18.78 -14.17 -20.93
CA ALA A 294 17.94 -14.77 -21.96
C ALA A 294 16.90 -15.71 -21.34
N GLN A 295 17.31 -16.52 -20.36
CA GLN A 295 16.42 -17.39 -19.61
C GLN A 295 15.34 -16.61 -18.86
N ILE A 296 15.71 -15.51 -18.17
CA ILE A 296 14.73 -14.67 -17.48
C ILE A 296 13.71 -14.08 -18.45
N LYS A 297 14.12 -13.63 -19.64
CA LYS A 297 13.18 -13.11 -20.64
C LYS A 297 12.16 -14.14 -21.11
N GLU A 298 12.61 -15.39 -21.31
CA GLU A 298 11.71 -16.48 -21.71
C GLU A 298 10.71 -16.83 -20.61
N GLU A 299 11.19 -16.95 -19.36
CA GLU A 299 10.33 -17.23 -18.21
C GLU A 299 9.35 -16.09 -17.93
N PHE A 300 9.77 -14.83 -18.13
CA PHE A 300 8.89 -13.66 -18.00
C PHE A 300 7.74 -13.71 -19.01
N ALA A 301 8.01 -14.07 -20.28
CA ALA A 301 6.98 -14.19 -21.30
C ALA A 301 5.96 -15.31 -20.99
N LYS A 302 6.41 -16.44 -20.41
CA LYS A 302 5.50 -17.50 -19.94
C LYS A 302 4.63 -17.00 -18.79
N MET A 303 5.21 -16.23 -17.87
CA MET A 303 4.50 -15.70 -16.71
C MET A 303 3.45 -14.65 -17.10
N ASP A 304 3.75 -13.80 -18.08
CA ASP A 304 2.77 -12.83 -18.59
C ASP A 304 1.53 -13.53 -19.18
N GLU A 305 1.70 -14.67 -19.85
CA GLU A 305 0.57 -15.46 -20.35
C GLU A 305 -0.26 -16.06 -19.20
N VAL A 306 0.39 -16.61 -18.17
CA VAL A 306 -0.32 -17.11 -16.98
C VAL A 306 -1.06 -15.97 -16.27
N MET A 307 -0.47 -14.78 -16.18
CA MET A 307 -1.13 -13.61 -15.58
C MET A 307 -2.32 -13.13 -16.41
N ARG A 308 -2.28 -13.29 -17.74
CA ARG A 308 -3.41 -13.02 -18.64
C ARG A 308 -4.56 -13.99 -18.37
N GLU A 309 -4.30 -15.29 -18.25
CA GLU A 309 -5.31 -16.28 -17.87
C GLU A 309 -5.95 -15.96 -16.50
N VAL A 310 -5.12 -15.57 -15.53
CA VAL A 310 -5.59 -15.15 -14.19
C VAL A 310 -6.50 -13.92 -14.28
N GLN A 311 -6.18 -12.94 -15.13
CA GLN A 311 -7.00 -11.76 -15.35
C GLN A 311 -8.34 -12.12 -16.01
N GLU A 312 -8.35 -13.00 -17.00
CA GLU A 312 -9.57 -13.48 -17.66
C GLU A 312 -10.51 -14.17 -16.65
N CYS A 313 -9.98 -15.08 -15.81
CA CYS A 313 -10.77 -15.68 -14.74
C CYS A 313 -11.27 -14.66 -13.71
N THR A 314 -10.45 -13.66 -13.37
CA THR A 314 -10.81 -12.61 -12.40
C THR A 314 -11.95 -11.73 -12.93
N ALA A 315 -11.95 -11.43 -14.24
CA ALA A 315 -12.95 -10.59 -14.88
C ALA A 315 -14.38 -11.17 -14.78
N GLU A 316 -14.53 -12.51 -14.75
CA GLU A 316 -15.83 -13.16 -14.59
C GLU A 316 -16.49 -12.83 -13.24
N TYR A 317 -15.69 -12.71 -12.18
CA TYR A 317 -16.17 -12.42 -10.82
C TYR A 317 -16.37 -10.92 -10.56
N GLU A 318 -15.92 -10.02 -11.44
CA GLU A 318 -16.07 -8.57 -11.27
C GLU A 318 -17.53 -8.14 -11.16
N ASN A 319 -18.42 -8.75 -11.94
CA ASN A 319 -19.85 -8.41 -11.91
C ASN A 319 -20.48 -8.77 -10.56
N LEU A 320 -20.07 -9.90 -9.98
CA LEU A 320 -20.52 -10.32 -8.65
C LEU A 320 -19.97 -9.39 -7.56
N ALA A 321 -18.69 -9.03 -7.64
CA ALA A 321 -18.09 -8.06 -6.72
C ALA A 321 -18.78 -6.69 -6.79
N ARG A 322 -19.14 -6.23 -7.99
CA ARG A 322 -19.92 -5.00 -8.21
C ARG A 322 -21.31 -5.09 -7.59
N ALA A 323 -21.99 -6.23 -7.70
CA ALA A 323 -23.28 -6.46 -7.06
C ALA A 323 -23.16 -6.44 -5.53
N ALA A 324 -22.17 -7.14 -4.96
CA ALA A 324 -21.89 -7.14 -3.53
C ALA A 324 -21.64 -5.72 -2.99
N THR A 325 -20.84 -4.94 -3.71
CA THR A 325 -20.55 -3.53 -3.39
C THR A 325 -21.84 -2.71 -3.33
N ARG A 326 -22.71 -2.81 -4.33
CA ARG A 326 -24.00 -2.09 -4.34
C ARG A 326 -24.91 -2.49 -3.18
N SER A 327 -24.92 -3.77 -2.81
CA SER A 327 -25.67 -4.25 -1.65
C SER A 327 -25.16 -3.62 -0.35
N TYR A 328 -23.84 -3.52 -0.16
CA TYR A 328 -23.26 -2.84 1.00
C TYR A 328 -23.66 -1.36 1.08
N PHE A 329 -23.50 -0.60 -0.01
CA PHE A 329 -23.89 0.83 0.01
C PHE A 329 -25.41 1.01 0.17
N SER A 330 -26.22 0.04 -0.25
CA SER A 330 -27.66 0.04 0.04
C SER A 330 -27.91 -0.18 1.54
N LEU A 331 -27.17 -1.07 2.21
CA LEU A 331 -27.23 -1.26 3.65
C LEU A 331 -26.73 -0.03 4.43
N GLU A 332 -25.66 0.61 3.96
CA GLU A 332 -25.14 1.85 4.55
C GLU A 332 -26.17 2.99 4.42
N ALA A 333 -26.86 3.10 3.28
CA ALA A 333 -27.93 4.06 3.07
C ALA A 333 -29.14 3.86 4.00
N LEU A 334 -29.36 2.66 4.55
CA LEU A 334 -30.42 2.42 5.56
C LEU A 334 -30.16 3.17 6.87
N THR A 335 -28.92 3.56 7.15
CA THR A 335 -28.59 4.43 8.29
C THR A 335 -29.39 5.74 8.24
N ALA A 336 -29.68 6.25 7.04
CA ALA A 336 -30.49 7.46 6.85
C ALA A 336 -31.96 7.30 7.29
N VAL A 337 -32.48 6.06 7.32
CA VAL A 337 -33.84 5.77 7.79
C VAL A 337 -33.88 5.78 9.32
N HIS A 338 -32.94 5.10 9.96
CA HIS A 338 -32.86 5.04 11.42
C HIS A 338 -31.43 4.79 11.93
N ASP A 339 -30.75 5.88 12.24
CA ASP A 339 -29.32 5.96 12.62
C ASP A 339 -28.89 4.95 13.70
N ARG A 340 -29.73 4.71 14.72
CA ARG A 340 -29.38 3.80 15.83
C ARG A 340 -29.66 2.32 15.58
N LEU A 341 -30.50 1.98 14.60
CA LEU A 341 -30.97 0.62 14.39
C LEU A 341 -30.27 -0.04 13.20
N TYR A 342 -30.12 0.70 12.10
CA TYR A 342 -29.58 0.21 10.84
C TYR A 342 -28.14 0.65 10.63
N ARG A 343 -27.28 0.44 11.65
CA ARG A 343 -25.85 0.71 11.55
C ARG A 343 -25.08 -0.60 11.42
N TYR A 344 -24.63 -0.87 10.19
CA TYR A 344 -23.86 -2.07 9.87
C TYR A 344 -22.39 -1.71 9.70
N SER A 345 -21.50 -2.52 10.26
CA SER A 345 -20.06 -2.39 10.01
C SER A 345 -19.67 -3.10 8.72
N LEU A 346 -18.53 -2.71 8.17
CA LEU A 346 -17.94 -3.42 7.03
C LEU A 346 -17.64 -4.89 7.38
N ASP A 347 -17.12 -5.15 8.57
CA ASP A 347 -16.83 -6.51 9.04
C ASP A 347 -18.07 -7.40 9.06
N PHE A 348 -19.22 -6.85 9.45
CA PHE A 348 -20.49 -7.58 9.41
C PHE A 348 -20.86 -7.97 7.98
N PHE A 349 -20.70 -7.05 7.02
CA PHE A 349 -20.98 -7.33 5.62
C PHE A 349 -20.05 -8.41 5.04
N PHE A 350 -18.75 -8.35 5.33
CA PHE A 350 -17.82 -9.38 4.87
C PHE A 350 -18.08 -10.73 5.50
N GLU A 351 -18.50 -10.79 6.77
CA GLU A 351 -18.88 -12.05 7.41
C GLU A 351 -20.12 -12.67 6.73
N VAL A 352 -21.15 -11.87 6.46
CA VAL A 352 -22.35 -12.34 5.73
C VAL A 352 -21.99 -12.83 4.33
N LEU A 353 -21.16 -12.09 3.61
CA LEU A 353 -20.72 -12.46 2.26
C LEU A 353 -19.92 -13.77 2.30
N ARG A 354 -19.00 -13.92 3.27
CA ARG A 354 -18.21 -15.15 3.48
C ARG A 354 -19.09 -16.36 3.76
N VAL A 355 -20.10 -16.21 4.63
CA VAL A 355 -21.06 -17.28 4.95
C VAL A 355 -21.87 -17.65 3.71
N SER A 356 -22.36 -16.67 2.97
CA SER A 356 -23.18 -16.86 1.78
C SER A 356 -22.45 -17.60 0.66
N ILE A 357 -21.13 -17.39 0.52
CA ILE A 357 -20.28 -18.12 -0.43
C ILE A 357 -20.00 -19.55 0.06
N SER A 358 -19.84 -19.74 1.37
CA SER A 358 -19.48 -21.04 1.95
C SER A 358 -20.65 -22.03 2.07
N ASP A 359 -21.90 -21.56 2.03
CA ASP A 359 -23.07 -22.39 2.27
C ASP A 359 -23.61 -23.00 0.96
N PRO A 360 -23.39 -24.31 0.72
CA PRO A 360 -23.88 -24.97 -0.49
C PRO A 360 -25.41 -25.13 -0.52
N SER A 361 -26.11 -24.92 0.61
CA SER A 361 -27.58 -25.03 0.67
C SER A 361 -28.29 -23.82 0.02
N ILE A 362 -27.61 -22.68 -0.10
CA ILE A 362 -28.14 -21.47 -0.75
C ILE A 362 -27.99 -21.55 -2.28
N ALA A 363 -27.02 -22.33 -2.77
CA ALA A 363 -26.82 -22.59 -4.20
C ALA A 363 -27.85 -23.57 -4.78
N ALA A 364 -28.54 -24.34 -3.93
CA ALA A 364 -29.66 -25.17 -4.35
C ALA A 364 -30.88 -24.27 -4.60
N GLU A 365 -31.27 -24.12 -5.87
CA GLU A 365 -32.53 -23.47 -6.21
C GLU A 365 -33.68 -24.03 -5.36
N PRO A 366 -34.62 -23.20 -4.88
CA PRO A 366 -35.85 -23.68 -4.27
C PRO A 366 -36.73 -24.30 -5.38
N GLY A 367 -36.44 -25.55 -5.78
CA GLY A 367 -37.21 -26.21 -6.84
C GLY A 367 -36.68 -27.51 -7.45
N ALA A 368 -35.45 -27.96 -7.19
CA ALA A 368 -34.99 -29.24 -7.75
C ALA A 368 -35.45 -30.43 -6.88
N PRO A 369 -36.29 -31.37 -7.39
CA PRO A 369 -36.73 -32.50 -6.60
C PRO A 369 -35.54 -33.40 -6.30
N SER A 370 -35.38 -33.76 -5.02
CA SER A 370 -34.43 -34.75 -4.56
C SER A 370 -34.74 -36.11 -5.20
N GLY A 371 -34.11 -36.40 -6.33
CA GLY A 371 -34.13 -37.70 -6.99
C GLY A 371 -33.31 -38.71 -6.19
N GLY A 372 -33.88 -39.23 -5.11
CA GLY A 372 -33.39 -40.44 -4.46
C GLY A 372 -33.66 -41.65 -5.35
N ALA A 373 -32.65 -42.10 -6.09
CA ALA A 373 -32.65 -43.42 -6.71
C ALA A 373 -31.72 -44.34 -5.90
N SER A 374 -32.29 -44.97 -4.88
CA SER A 374 -31.71 -46.16 -4.26
C SER A 374 -31.75 -47.32 -5.27
N ALA A 375 -30.60 -47.77 -5.75
CA ALA A 375 -30.48 -49.08 -6.39
C ALA A 375 -30.50 -50.16 -5.30
N PRO A 376 -31.34 -51.20 -5.39
CA PRO A 376 -31.24 -52.35 -4.52
C PRO A 376 -30.21 -53.34 -5.09
N ASP A 377 -29.32 -53.81 -4.22
CA ASP A 377 -28.43 -54.93 -4.48
C ASP A 377 -29.23 -56.20 -4.83
N SER A 378 -28.96 -56.77 -6.00
CA SER A 378 -29.38 -58.13 -6.35
C SER A 378 -28.22 -59.11 -6.12
N LYS A 379 -28.45 -60.09 -5.25
CA LYS A 379 -27.80 -61.40 -5.29
C LYS A 379 -28.30 -62.23 -6.46
#